data_AF-A0A819PMV3-F1
#
_entry.id   AF-A0A819PMV3-F1
#
_cell.length_a   1.000
_cell.length_b   1.000
_cell.length_c   1.000
_cell.angle_alpha   90.00
_cell.angle_beta   90.00
_cell.angle_gamma   90.00
#
_symmetry.space_group_name_H-M   'P 1'
#
loop_
_entity.id
_entity.type
_entity.pdbx_description
1 polymer ?
#
loop_
_entity_poly.entity_id
_entity_poly.type
_entity_poly.pdbx_seq_one_letter_code
_entity_poly.pdbx_strand_id
1 'polypeptide(L)'
;MSFFPLEPNTLNPAYNESLEFDLSVESLEDAVLIFKVIDYDLVGANELIGCVGIGAHFDGINYDHWFQMLEHPRVPIIKSYNLHETIPTIACSSSQTSHKIINSNNI
;
A
#
# COMPACT_ATOMS: atom_id res chain seq x y z
N MET A 1 -0.18 6.62 -14.20
CA MET A 1 0.64 6.93 -13.01
C MET A 1 0.58 8.44 -12.83
N SER A 2 -0.13 8.92 -11.81
CA SER A 2 -0.11 10.33 -11.43
C SER A 2 1.17 10.62 -10.65
N PHE A 3 1.81 11.75 -10.95
CA PHE A 3 2.94 12.25 -10.17
C PHE A 3 2.51 13.55 -9.50
N PHE A 4 2.81 13.70 -8.22
CA PHE A 4 2.58 14.94 -7.49
C PHE A 4 3.64 15.98 -7.86
N PRO A 5 3.35 17.28 -7.68
CA PRO A 5 4.37 18.31 -7.75
C PRO A 5 5.57 17.96 -6.85
N LEU A 6 6.78 18.07 -7.40
CA LEU A 6 8.00 17.90 -6.62
C LEU A 6 8.14 19.08 -5.67
N GLU A 7 8.30 18.81 -4.38
CA GLU A 7 8.70 19.81 -3.40
C GLU A 7 10.21 19.70 -3.15
N PRO A 8 11.04 20.58 -3.72
CA PRO A 8 12.48 20.45 -3.63
C PRO A 8 12.99 20.84 -2.22
N ASN A 9 14.06 20.17 -1.78
CA ASN A 9 14.83 20.50 -0.57
C ASN A 9 14.01 20.43 0.74
N THR A 10 13.05 19.52 0.86
CA THR A 10 12.30 19.28 2.11
C THR A 10 12.18 17.80 2.44
N LEU A 11 12.30 17.48 3.74
CA LEU A 11 11.99 16.15 4.29
C LEU A 11 10.54 16.04 4.79
N ASN A 12 9.78 17.14 4.76
CA ASN A 12 8.40 17.21 5.20
C ASN A 12 7.53 17.86 4.11
N PRO A 13 7.38 17.20 2.95
CA PRO A 13 6.61 17.77 1.85
C PRO A 13 5.11 17.85 2.18
N ALA A 14 4.44 18.89 1.67
CA ALA A 14 3.02 19.14 1.90
C ALA A 14 2.22 19.17 0.59
N TYR A 15 1.98 17.99 0.01
CA TYR A 15 1.35 17.87 -1.32
C TYR A 15 -0.06 18.49 -1.40
N ASN A 16 -0.95 18.21 -0.45
CA ASN A 16 -2.35 18.68 -0.45
C ASN A 16 -3.13 18.43 -1.77
N GLU A 17 -2.72 17.44 -2.56
CA GLU A 17 -3.32 17.08 -3.83
C GLU A 17 -4.32 15.93 -3.66
N SER A 18 -5.39 15.95 -4.45
CA SER A 18 -6.39 14.88 -4.49
C SER A 18 -6.19 14.00 -5.73
N LEU A 19 -6.31 12.69 -5.54
CA LEU A 19 -6.32 11.72 -6.64
C LEU A 19 -7.71 11.12 -6.78
N GLU A 20 -8.21 11.10 -8.01
CA GLU A 20 -9.48 10.47 -8.35
C GLU A 20 -9.23 9.22 -9.19
N PHE A 21 -9.92 8.13 -8.85
CA PHE A 21 -9.83 6.85 -9.54
C PHE A 21 -11.23 6.39 -9.92
N ASP A 22 -11.43 6.13 -11.21
CA ASP A 22 -12.65 5.51 -11.71
C ASP A 22 -12.55 3.99 -11.56
N LEU A 23 -13.27 3.44 -10.59
CA LEU A 23 -13.32 2.00 -10.32
C LEU A 23 -14.77 1.49 -10.41
N SER A 24 -14.96 0.33 -11.05
CA SER A 24 -16.24 -0.38 -10.96
C SER A 24 -16.38 -1.02 -9.57
N VAL A 25 -17.63 -1.23 -9.12
CA VAL A 25 -17.91 -1.91 -7.85
C VAL A 25 -17.25 -3.30 -7.79
N GLU A 26 -17.25 -4.04 -8.91
CA GLU A 26 -16.59 -5.36 -9.01
C GLU A 26 -15.07 -5.27 -8.79
N SER A 27 -14.42 -4.21 -9.26
CA SER A 27 -12.97 -4.02 -9.11
C SER A 27 -12.57 -3.57 -7.70
N LEU A 28 -13.52 -3.10 -6.91
CA LEU A 28 -13.26 -2.51 -5.59
C LEU A 28 -12.85 -3.56 -4.55
N GLU A 29 -13.25 -4.82 -4.73
CA GLU A 29 -12.88 -5.92 -3.83
C GLU A 29 -11.38 -6.23 -3.91
N ASP A 30 -10.82 -6.23 -5.13
CA ASP A 30 -9.41 -6.55 -5.39
C ASP A 30 -8.51 -5.31 -5.48
N ALA A 31 -9.08 -4.10 -5.38
CA ALA A 31 -8.35 -2.86 -5.52
C ALA A 31 -7.33 -2.68 -4.39
N VAL A 32 -6.11 -2.27 -4.78
CA VAL A 32 -5.01 -1.98 -3.88
C VAL A 32 -4.39 -0.64 -4.26
N LEU A 33 -4.32 0.27 -3.28
CA LEU A 33 -3.62 1.53 -3.40
C LEU A 33 -2.22 1.40 -2.80
N ILE A 34 -1.19 1.61 -3.62
CA ILE A 34 0.20 1.66 -3.16
C ILE A 34 0.71 3.10 -3.25
N PHE A 35 1.03 3.67 -2.09
CA PHE A 35 1.66 4.98 -1.99
C PHE A 35 3.16 4.80 -1.86
N LYS A 36 3.94 5.52 -2.68
CA LYS A 36 5.40 5.51 -2.66
C LYS A 36 5.92 6.93 -2.52
N VAL A 37 6.85 7.12 -1.61
CA VAL A 37 7.66 8.33 -1.47
C VAL A 37 9.02 8.02 -2.07
N ILE A 38 9.39 8.81 -3.07
CA ILE A 38 10.58 8.60 -3.88
C ILE A 38 11.40 9.88 -3.81
N ASP A 39 12.70 9.76 -3.52
CA ASP A 39 13.65 10.84 -3.69
C ASP A 39 13.96 11.01 -5.17
N TYR A 40 13.72 12.21 -5.69
CA TYR A 40 13.87 12.51 -7.10
C TYR A 40 15.22 13.18 -7.34
N ASP A 41 16.09 12.49 -8.08
CA ASP A 41 17.39 13.01 -8.48
C ASP A 41 17.32 13.61 -9.89
N LEU A 42 17.91 14.80 -10.05
CA LEU A 42 18.07 15.41 -11.38
C LEU A 42 19.04 14.60 -12.27
N VAL A 43 20.04 13.96 -11.65
CA VAL A 43 21.06 13.16 -12.30
C VAL A 43 21.31 11.93 -11.44
N GLY A 44 20.89 10.75 -11.91
CA GLY A 44 20.98 9.53 -11.13
C GLY A 44 19.73 8.67 -11.28
N ALA A 45 19.61 7.68 -10.41
CA ALA A 45 18.41 6.86 -10.32
C ALA A 45 17.64 7.27 -9.06
N ASN A 46 16.35 7.55 -9.22
CA ASN A 46 15.48 7.89 -8.11
C ASN A 46 15.46 6.76 -7.06
N GLU A 47 15.48 7.14 -5.78
CA GLU A 47 15.53 6.21 -4.66
C GLU A 47 14.16 6.09 -3.97
N LEU A 48 13.75 4.88 -3.62
CA LEU A 48 12.56 4.67 -2.79
C LEU A 48 12.91 5.04 -1.35
N ILE A 49 12.30 6.11 -0.83
CA ILE A 49 12.38 6.44 0.61
C ILE A 49 11.50 5.49 1.40
N GLY A 50 10.28 5.24 0.91
CA GLY A 50 9.39 4.27 1.51
C GLY A 50 8.00 4.21 0.89
N CYS A 51 7.22 3.23 1.31
CA CYS A 51 5.90 2.97 0.74
C CYS A 51 4.94 2.29 1.72
N VAL A 52 3.66 2.36 1.40
CA VAL A 52 2.57 1.75 2.16
C VAL A 52 1.47 1.29 1.20
N GLY A 53 0.76 0.23 1.58
CA GLY A 53 -0.32 -0.37 0.81
C GLY A 53 -1.62 -0.35 1.59
N ILE A 54 -2.73 -0.03 0.92
CA ILE A 54 -4.07 0.06 1.48
C ILE A 54 -5.00 -0.74 0.56
N GLY A 55 -5.86 -1.57 1.14
CA GLY A 55 -6.72 -2.49 0.37
C GLY A 55 -7.26 -3.63 1.23
N ALA A 56 -8.19 -4.41 0.66
CA ALA A 56 -8.87 -5.51 1.36
C ALA A 56 -7.94 -6.69 1.76
N HIS A 57 -6.76 -6.77 1.14
CA HIS A 57 -5.79 -7.87 1.35
C HIS A 57 -4.60 -7.49 2.24
N PHE A 58 -4.65 -6.34 2.91
CA PHE A 58 -3.69 -6.00 3.95
C PHE A 58 -4.28 -6.29 5.33
N ASP A 59 -3.49 -6.12 6.38
CA ASP A 59 -3.92 -6.29 7.77
C ASP A 59 -3.81 -4.96 8.55
N GLY A 60 -4.45 -4.93 9.73
CA GLY A 60 -4.35 -3.82 10.68
C GLY A 60 -4.86 -2.50 10.10
N ILE A 61 -4.13 -1.40 10.36
CA ILE A 61 -4.54 -0.04 9.98
C ILE A 61 -4.75 0.15 8.47
N ASN A 62 -4.08 -0.66 7.64
CA ASN A 62 -4.20 -0.61 6.18
C ASN A 62 -5.56 -1.15 5.73
N TYR A 63 -6.00 -2.27 6.29
CA TYR A 63 -7.33 -2.82 6.08
C TYR A 63 -8.41 -1.94 6.69
N ASP A 64 -8.23 -1.51 7.94
CA ASP A 64 -9.22 -0.72 8.65
C ASP A 64 -9.52 0.61 7.93
N HIS A 65 -8.51 1.24 7.33
CA HIS A 65 -8.73 2.45 6.53
C HIS A 65 -9.51 2.15 5.26
N TRP A 66 -9.13 1.11 4.51
CA TRP A 66 -9.86 0.69 3.31
C TRP A 66 -11.33 0.44 3.63
N PHE A 67 -11.59 -0.33 4.69
CA PHE A 67 -12.92 -0.66 5.14
C PHE A 67 -13.73 0.59 5.54
N GLN A 68 -13.13 1.52 6.30
CA GLN A 68 -13.80 2.78 6.68
C GLN A 68 -14.18 3.63 5.47
N MET A 69 -13.35 3.68 4.42
CA MET A 69 -13.65 4.38 3.17
C MET A 69 -14.88 3.78 2.46
N LEU A 70 -15.04 2.45 2.51
CA LEU A 70 -16.17 1.75 1.91
C LEU A 70 -17.46 1.90 2.73
N GLU A 71 -17.37 1.84 4.06
CA GLU A 71 -18.52 2.01 4.94
C GLU A 71 -19.07 3.43 4.97
N HIS A 72 -18.22 4.44 4.71
CA HIS A 72 -18.60 5.85 4.77
C HIS A 72 -18.36 6.58 3.43
N PRO A 73 -19.13 6.27 2.37
CA PRO A 73 -18.97 6.92 1.07
C PRO A 73 -19.07 8.44 1.18
N ARG A 74 -18.17 9.16 0.50
CA ARG A 74 -18.08 10.64 0.47
C ARG A 74 -17.71 11.30 1.80
N VAL A 75 -17.33 10.52 2.81
CA VAL A 75 -16.73 11.06 4.03
C VAL A 75 -15.21 10.90 3.92
N PRO A 76 -14.44 11.97 4.02
CA PRO A 76 -12.99 11.86 4.00
C PRO A 76 -12.51 11.13 5.26
N ILE A 77 -11.74 10.05 5.07
CA ILE A 77 -11.09 9.31 6.15
C ILE A 77 -9.61 9.72 6.18
N ILE A 78 -9.13 10.17 7.33
CA ILE A 78 -7.75 10.65 7.52
C ILE A 78 -7.00 9.66 8.41
N LYS A 79 -5.85 9.18 7.94
CA LYS A 79 -4.96 8.27 8.66
C LYS A 79 -3.50 8.63 8.40
N SER A 80 -2.66 8.42 9.41
CA SER A 80 -1.20 8.54 9.31
C SER A 80 -0.56 7.16 9.25
N TYR A 81 0.49 7.03 8.45
CA TYR A 81 1.17 5.77 8.18
C TYR A 81 2.66 5.87 8.43
N ASN A 82 3.25 4.78 8.93
CA ASN A 82 4.70 4.58 8.84
C ASN A 82 5.01 3.97 7.47
N LEU A 83 6.08 4.45 6.84
CA LEU A 83 6.53 3.97 5.55
C LEU A 83 7.48 2.79 5.71
N HIS A 84 7.41 1.84 4.78
CA HIS A 84 8.30 0.69 4.71
C HIS A 84 9.24 0.80 3.50
N GLU A 85 10.47 0.34 3.65
CA GLU A 85 11.49 0.33 2.60
C GLU A 85 11.20 -0.65 1.46
N THR A 86 10.27 -1.58 1.67
CA THR A 86 9.91 -2.61 0.67
C THR A 86 8.48 -2.43 0.19
N ILE A 87 8.27 -2.65 -1.11
CA ILE A 87 6.93 -2.58 -1.70
C ILE A 87 6.04 -3.62 -1.01
N PRO A 88 4.89 -3.21 -0.43
CA PRO A 88 3.99 -4.11 0.24
C PRO A 88 3.60 -5.24 -0.71
N THR A 89 3.90 -6.47 -0.30
CA THR A 89 3.42 -7.65 -1.01
C THR A 89 2.01 -7.93 -0.51
N ILE A 90 1.07 -8.11 -1.44
CA ILE A 90 -0.29 -8.53 -1.10
C ILE A 90 -0.17 -9.87 -0.37
N ALA A 91 -0.64 -9.92 0.89
CA ALA A 91 -0.73 -11.17 1.61
C ALA A 91 -1.84 -12.00 0.95
N CYS A 92 -1.47 -12.79 -0.05
CA CYS A 92 -2.42 -13.72 -0.65
C CYS A 92 -2.79 -14.74 0.42
N SER A 93 -4.04 -14.72 0.89
CA SER A 93 -4.60 -15.71 1.82
C SER A 93 -4.84 -17.08 1.16
N SER A 94 -4.03 -17.47 0.17
CA SER A 94 -3.98 -18.82 -0.39
C SER A 94 -2.57 -19.40 -0.36
N SER A 95 -2.05 -19.62 0.86
CA SER A 95 -0.99 -20.61 1.09
C SER A 95 -1.05 -21.09 2.53
N GLN A 96 -2.07 -21.89 2.83
CA GLN A 96 -1.96 -22.88 3.89
C GLN A 96 -1.02 -23.99 3.38
N THR A 97 0.28 -23.69 3.29
CA THR A 97 1.27 -24.69 2.93
C THR A 97 1.45 -25.60 4.14
N SER A 98 0.61 -26.64 4.20
CA SER A 98 0.80 -27.79 5.06
C SER A 98 2.07 -28.53 4.62
N HIS A 99 3.23 -28.05 5.02
CA HIS A 99 4.44 -28.86 5.04
C HIS A 99 4.32 -29.82 6.23
N LYS A 100 3.60 -30.93 6.02
CA LYS A 100 3.81 -32.15 6.80
C LYS A 100 5.25 -32.60 6.52
N ILE A 101 6.17 -32.23 7.40
CA ILE A 101 7.49 -32.86 7.45
C ILE A 101 7.22 -34.29 7.93
N ILE A 102 7.22 -35.24 7.00
CA ILE A 102 7.28 -36.65 7.34
C ILE A 102 8.71 -36.89 7.81
N ASN A 103 8.90 -36.91 9.12
CA ASN A 103 10.15 -37.36 9.71
C ASN A 103 10.26 -38.87 9.47
N SER A 104 11.04 -39.25 8.47
CA SER A 104 11.48 -40.64 8.28
C SER A 104 12.50 -40.98 9.37
N ASN A 105 11.99 -41.38 10.54
CA ASN A 105 12.73 -42.17 11.51
C ASN A 105 11.78 -43.24 12.02
N ASN A 106 11.80 -44.41 11.39
CA ASN A 106 11.56 -45.70 12.05
C ASN A 106 11.92 -46.85 11.10
N ILE A 107 13.12 -47.40 11.38
CA ILE A 107 13.62 -48.77 11.17
C ILE A 107 13.79 -49.25 9.73
#